data_AF-A0A535QVB5-F1
#
_entry.id   AF-A0A535QVB5-F1
#
_cell.length_a   1.000
_cell.length_b   1.000
_cell.length_c   1.000
_cell.angle_alpha   90.00
_cell.angle_beta   90.00
_cell.angle_gamma   90.00
#
_symmetry.space_group_name_H-M   'P 1'
#
loop_
_entity.id
_entity.type
_entity.pdbx_description
1 polymer ?
#
loop_
_entity_poly.entity_id
_entity_poly.type
_entity_poly.pdbx_seq_one_letter_code
_entity_poly.pdbx_strand_id
1 'polypeptide(L)'
;MQHMMSMNDNMHDTFWRNDQIMVVFRSDIPLISDGILNEEPLLQKLNLPLQLQGINQFLQINQVPVTLAFLGDDEKPAPPDQPALSKANSGDNSKLPPGVHLFGLTSPIQTDYGVINTSVISFLKIDKGSAQGAGGTPSARVLPGKGHGSNNDKSLIPTIVTTLNDGLDDLNKKSMVPIALSAPAWLCGGTPIGQGCPLTPPMPVEDSCSNWHITLPDLDPQLQSLMGDGVTVFILDAFPERGVISRAARDAGDDNWLLSNVNETVSFDYSMMSGVQEIRDMVSTGNASVGKDVYGEHYPILMPDHGLFIAGIVRDIAPNANIECIRVLNDLCVGDMSKLVGALW
;
A
#
# COMPACT_ATOMS: atom_id res chain seq x y z
N MET A 1 38.48 -7.97 9.27
CA MET A 1 37.26 -7.74 10.07
C MET A 1 36.56 -6.52 9.49
N GLN A 2 35.84 -6.71 8.38
CA GLN A 2 34.99 -5.68 7.80
C GLN A 2 33.62 -5.79 8.47
N HIS A 3 33.12 -4.63 8.91
CA HIS A 3 31.83 -4.45 9.56
C HIS A 3 30.71 -5.17 8.81
N MET A 4 30.10 -6.17 9.45
CA MET A 4 28.71 -6.54 9.20
C MET A 4 27.87 -5.32 9.62
N MET A 5 27.59 -4.42 8.68
CA MET A 5 26.43 -3.56 8.79
C MET A 5 25.21 -4.48 8.77
N SER A 6 24.40 -4.38 9.83
CA SER A 6 23.12 -5.05 10.00
C SER A 6 22.29 -4.96 8.71
N MET A 7 22.14 -6.09 7.99
CA MET A 7 21.24 -6.20 6.83
C MET A 7 19.77 -5.91 7.20
N ASN A 8 19.41 -5.99 8.50
CA ASN A 8 18.06 -5.72 8.98
C ASN A 8 17.63 -4.26 8.82
N ASP A 9 18.54 -3.31 8.93
CA ASP A 9 18.17 -1.89 8.92
C ASP A 9 17.96 -1.35 7.49
N ASN A 10 18.69 -1.87 6.50
CA ASN A 10 18.55 -1.42 5.11
C ASN A 10 17.31 -2.01 4.38
N MET A 11 16.84 -3.21 4.76
CA MET A 11 15.68 -3.83 4.10
C MET A 11 14.35 -3.21 4.52
N HIS A 12 14.23 -2.83 5.80
CA HIS A 12 12.99 -2.29 6.34
C HIS A 12 12.63 -0.96 5.67
N ASP A 13 13.62 -0.10 5.45
CA ASP A 13 13.43 1.25 4.89
C ASP A 13 13.16 1.27 3.37
N THR A 14 13.33 0.15 2.65
CA THR A 14 13.10 0.08 1.21
C THR A 14 11.60 0.00 0.86
N PHE A 15 10.81 -0.69 1.69
CA PHE A 15 9.38 -0.91 1.46
C PHE A 15 8.49 -0.28 2.54
N TRP A 16 9.03 -0.11 3.76
CA TRP A 16 8.33 0.53 4.86
C TRP A 16 9.00 1.86 5.21
N ARG A 17 8.33 2.96 4.85
CA ARG A 17 8.78 4.31 5.21
C ARG A 17 8.46 4.55 6.69
N ASN A 18 9.46 4.39 7.55
CA ASN A 18 9.37 4.70 8.98
C ASN A 18 9.27 6.21 9.29
N ASP A 19 9.28 7.04 8.26
CA ASP A 19 9.20 8.50 8.30
C ASP A 19 7.92 9.04 7.64
N GLN A 20 6.95 8.19 7.28
CA GLN A 20 5.72 8.61 6.63
C GLN A 20 4.48 7.91 7.19
N ILE A 21 3.35 8.62 7.16
CA ILE A 21 2.02 8.03 7.36
C ILE A 21 1.11 8.32 6.15
N MET A 22 0.06 7.53 6.03
CA MET A 22 -1.04 7.79 5.11
C MET A 22 -2.23 8.39 5.88
N VAL A 23 -2.87 9.40 5.28
CA VAL A 23 -4.15 9.95 5.73
C VAL A 23 -5.12 9.97 4.55
N VAL A 24 -6.32 9.44 4.78
CA VAL A 24 -7.37 9.37 3.76
C VAL A 24 -8.46 10.38 4.07
N PHE A 25 -8.73 11.30 3.14
CA PHE A 25 -9.82 12.26 3.20
C PHE A 25 -10.95 11.86 2.25
N ARG A 26 -12.18 12.28 2.56
CA ARG A 26 -13.38 11.98 1.78
C ARG A 26 -14.11 13.25 1.38
N SER A 27 -14.41 13.38 0.09
CA SER A 27 -15.16 14.50 -0.45
C SER A 27 -16.47 14.02 -1.08
N ASP A 28 -17.51 14.80 -0.87
CA ASP A 28 -18.81 14.69 -1.55
C ASP A 28 -18.78 15.29 -2.97
N ILE A 29 -17.72 15.99 -3.36
CA ILE A 29 -17.54 16.48 -4.73
C ILE A 29 -17.05 15.32 -5.60
N PRO A 30 -17.76 14.96 -6.68
CA PRO A 30 -17.28 13.97 -7.63
C PRO A 30 -16.05 14.48 -8.37
N LEU A 31 -15.01 13.66 -8.49
CA LEU A 31 -13.81 14.00 -9.26
C LEU A 31 -14.16 14.28 -10.72
N ILE A 32 -15.13 13.54 -11.28
CA ILE A 32 -15.69 13.80 -12.60
C ILE A 32 -17.21 13.95 -12.49
N SER A 33 -17.76 15.00 -13.08
CA SER A 33 -19.20 15.18 -13.29
C SER A 33 -19.46 15.49 -14.76
N ASP A 34 -20.37 14.74 -15.39
CA ASP A 34 -20.73 14.91 -16.80
C ASP A 34 -19.52 14.87 -17.77
N GLY A 35 -18.51 14.07 -17.43
CA GLY A 35 -17.27 13.94 -18.21
C GLY A 35 -16.27 15.10 -18.01
N ILE A 36 -16.56 16.05 -17.11
CA ILE A 36 -15.70 17.17 -16.76
C ILE A 36 -15.01 16.90 -15.43
N LEU A 37 -13.69 17.11 -15.39
CA LEU A 37 -12.89 16.99 -14.17
C LEU A 37 -13.15 18.18 -13.23
N ASN A 38 -13.67 17.93 -12.04
CA ASN A 38 -13.96 18.96 -11.01
C ASN A 38 -12.77 19.23 -10.09
N GLU A 39 -11.56 19.30 -10.65
CA GLU A 39 -10.34 19.40 -9.86
C GLU A 39 -10.31 20.68 -9.01
N GLU A 40 -10.58 21.85 -9.59
CA GLU A 40 -10.48 23.11 -8.85
C GLU A 40 -11.49 23.24 -7.70
N PRO A 41 -12.80 22.95 -7.87
CA PRO A 41 -13.75 22.94 -6.76
C PRO A 41 -13.35 21.94 -5.67
N LEU A 42 -12.83 20.77 -6.07
CA LEU A 42 -12.38 19.74 -5.15
C LEU A 42 -11.18 20.24 -4.34
N LEU A 43 -10.13 20.78 -4.98
CA LEU A 43 -8.94 21.30 -4.31
C LEU A 43 -9.27 22.46 -3.35
N GLN A 44 -10.17 23.36 -3.76
CA GLN A 44 -10.64 24.46 -2.91
C GLN A 44 -11.36 23.95 -1.66
N LYS A 45 -12.22 22.93 -1.80
CA LYS A 45 -12.92 22.32 -0.66
C LYS A 45 -11.98 21.52 0.23
N LEU A 46 -11.08 20.74 -0.37
CA LEU A 46 -10.08 19.94 0.36
C LEU A 46 -9.23 20.81 1.26
N ASN A 47 -8.71 21.93 0.72
CA ASN A 47 -7.81 22.84 1.43
C ASN A 47 -6.80 22.08 2.29
N LEU A 48 -6.05 21.18 1.65
CA LEU A 48 -5.12 20.26 2.30
C LEU A 48 -4.13 20.95 3.26
N PRO A 49 -3.63 22.17 3.00
CA PRO A 49 -2.82 22.90 3.97
C PRO A 49 -3.54 23.18 5.29
N LEU A 50 -4.81 23.59 5.24
CA LEU A 50 -5.63 23.84 6.43
C LEU A 50 -5.94 22.53 7.18
N GLN A 51 -6.20 21.45 6.44
CA GLN A 51 -6.39 20.11 7.00
C GLN A 51 -5.14 19.65 7.76
N LEU A 52 -3.96 19.78 7.13
CA LEU A 52 -2.68 19.44 7.74
C LEU A 52 -2.40 20.27 8.98
N GLN A 53 -2.72 21.57 8.97
CA GLN A 53 -2.62 22.41 10.15
C GLN A 53 -3.52 21.91 11.30
N GLY A 54 -4.75 21.53 11.00
CA GLY A 54 -5.69 20.96 11.99
C GLY A 54 -5.20 19.64 12.57
N ILE A 55 -4.67 18.74 11.72
CA ILE A 55 -4.06 17.47 12.14
C ILE A 55 -2.86 17.72 13.05
N ASN A 56 -1.96 18.62 12.67
CA ASN A 56 -0.79 18.96 13.48
C ASN A 56 -1.16 19.58 14.82
N GLN A 57 -2.16 20.46 14.85
CA GLN A 57 -2.66 21.01 16.11
C GLN A 57 -3.27 19.92 17.00
N PHE A 58 -4.01 18.97 16.41
CA PHE A 58 -4.58 17.83 17.13
C PHE A 58 -3.50 16.94 17.74
N LEU A 59 -2.45 16.59 16.98
CA LEU A 59 -1.32 15.81 17.49
C LEU A 59 -0.60 16.52 18.64
N GLN A 60 -0.40 17.84 18.53
CA GLN A 60 0.19 18.66 19.60
C GLN A 60 -0.67 18.67 20.87
N ILE A 61 -1.99 18.83 20.75
CA ILE A 61 -2.92 18.80 21.90
C ILE A 61 -2.87 17.43 22.60
N ASN A 62 -2.74 16.36 21.84
CA ASN A 62 -2.59 14.99 22.34
C ASN A 62 -1.14 14.62 22.71
N GLN A 63 -0.24 15.61 22.80
CA GLN A 63 1.13 15.45 23.27
C GLN A 63 1.97 14.47 22.43
N VAL A 64 1.64 14.29 21.15
CA VAL A 64 2.46 13.53 20.20
C VAL A 64 3.54 14.47 19.65
N PRO A 65 4.85 14.26 19.93
CA PRO A 65 5.91 15.24 19.67
C PRO A 65 6.40 15.23 18.22
N VAL A 66 5.47 15.32 17.27
CA VAL A 66 5.74 15.32 15.83
C VAL A 66 4.98 16.42 15.13
N THR A 67 5.46 16.77 13.95
CA THR A 67 4.73 17.56 12.96
C THR A 67 4.73 16.78 11.66
N LEU A 68 3.61 16.83 10.94
CA LEU A 68 3.44 16.24 9.63
C LEU A 68 3.62 17.30 8.55
N ALA A 69 4.27 16.93 7.46
CA ALA A 69 4.50 17.76 6.29
C ALA A 69 4.13 17.02 4.99
N PHE A 70 3.77 17.76 3.94
CA PHE A 70 3.70 17.16 2.60
C PHE A 70 5.09 16.74 2.13
N LEU A 71 5.14 15.75 1.25
CA LEU A 71 6.40 15.28 0.66
C LEU A 71 7.03 16.39 -0.20
N GLY A 72 8.36 16.40 -0.25
CA GLY A 72 9.13 17.35 -1.06
C GLY A 72 9.09 17.04 -2.57
N ASP A 73 9.40 18.03 -3.40
CA ASP A 73 9.54 17.81 -4.85
C ASP A 73 10.69 16.85 -5.19
N ASP A 74 11.72 16.78 -4.34
CA ASP A 74 12.84 15.84 -4.42
C ASP A 74 12.45 14.40 -4.04
N GLU A 75 11.27 14.23 -3.44
CA GLU A 75 10.67 12.94 -3.09
C GLU A 75 9.64 12.48 -4.15
N LYS A 76 9.42 13.28 -5.22
CA LYS A 76 8.63 12.83 -6.37
C LYS A 76 9.31 11.63 -7.04
N PRO A 77 8.54 10.66 -7.54
CA PRO A 77 9.09 9.64 -8.42
C PRO A 77 9.75 10.33 -9.61
N ALA A 78 10.84 9.74 -10.11
CA ALA A 78 11.36 10.14 -11.40
C ALA A 78 10.21 10.12 -12.42
N PRO A 79 10.03 11.18 -13.23
CA PRO A 79 8.98 11.18 -14.24
C PRO A 79 9.14 9.93 -15.10
N PRO A 80 8.05 9.20 -15.38
CA PRO A 80 8.16 8.00 -16.19
C PRO A 80 8.70 8.39 -17.57
N ASP A 81 9.64 7.59 -18.10
CA ASP A 81 10.27 7.83 -19.41
C ASP A 81 9.24 7.83 -20.57
N GLN A 82 8.01 7.37 -20.31
CA GLN A 82 6.87 7.47 -21.22
C GLN A 82 5.56 7.78 -20.46
N PRO A 83 4.61 8.52 -21.06
CA PRO A 83 3.35 8.85 -20.43
C PRO A 83 2.53 7.59 -20.12
N ALA A 84 2.05 7.49 -18.88
CA ALA A 84 1.20 6.38 -18.44
C ALA A 84 -0.08 6.30 -19.30
N LEU A 85 -0.34 5.12 -19.87
CA LEU A 85 -1.60 4.79 -20.53
C LEU A 85 -2.63 4.40 -19.47
N SER A 86 -3.08 5.32 -18.62
CA SER A 86 -4.31 5.09 -17.85
C SER A 86 -5.42 5.98 -18.40
N LYS A 87 -6.45 5.35 -18.96
CA LYS A 87 -7.80 5.93 -19.07
C LYS A 87 -8.54 5.80 -17.72
N ALA A 88 -7.80 5.85 -16.61
CA ALA A 88 -8.41 6.04 -15.31
C ALA A 88 -8.78 7.53 -15.21
N ASN A 89 -9.84 7.83 -14.49
CA ASN A 89 -10.23 9.19 -14.15
C ASN A 89 -9.25 9.79 -13.12
N SER A 90 -7.94 9.67 -13.35
CA SER A 90 -6.91 10.33 -12.56
C SER A 90 -6.90 11.80 -12.96
N GLY A 91 -7.22 12.69 -12.01
CA GLY A 91 -7.08 14.13 -12.23
C GLY A 91 -5.63 14.53 -12.57
N ASP A 92 -5.45 15.75 -13.06
CA ASP A 92 -4.11 16.29 -13.28
C ASP A 92 -3.43 16.49 -11.91
N ASN A 93 -2.50 15.61 -11.55
CA ASN A 93 -1.79 15.68 -10.27
C ASN A 93 -0.73 16.80 -10.23
N SER A 94 -0.55 17.59 -11.29
CA SER A 94 0.49 18.63 -11.35
C SER A 94 0.29 19.76 -10.34
N LYS A 95 -0.95 20.00 -9.88
CA LYS A 95 -1.31 21.02 -8.89
C LYS A 95 -1.33 20.50 -7.46
N LEU A 96 -1.20 19.20 -7.25
CA LEU A 96 -1.26 18.57 -5.94
C LEU A 96 0.13 18.51 -5.28
N PRO A 97 0.19 18.58 -3.93
CA PRO A 97 1.42 18.25 -3.24
C PRO A 97 1.90 16.84 -3.60
N PRO A 98 3.22 16.60 -3.62
CA PRO A 98 3.75 15.25 -3.85
C PRO A 98 3.19 14.26 -2.83
N GLY A 99 2.86 13.05 -3.29
CA GLY A 99 2.23 12.02 -2.45
C GLY A 99 0.73 12.22 -2.19
N VAL A 100 0.05 13.14 -2.89
CA VAL A 100 -1.40 13.26 -2.85
C VAL A 100 -2.03 12.70 -4.11
N HIS A 101 -3.01 11.83 -3.94
CA HIS A 101 -3.70 11.13 -5.02
C HIS A 101 -5.22 11.25 -4.88
N LEU A 102 -5.91 11.55 -5.99
CA LEU A 102 -7.36 11.68 -6.05
C LEU A 102 -7.98 10.47 -6.74
N PHE A 103 -9.04 9.91 -6.14
CA PHE A 103 -9.76 8.76 -6.66
C PHE A 103 -11.25 9.06 -6.69
N GLY A 104 -11.80 9.25 -7.89
CA GLY A 104 -13.23 9.39 -8.10
C GLY A 104 -13.93 8.04 -8.01
N LEU A 105 -15.01 7.98 -7.24
CA LEU A 105 -15.85 6.79 -7.15
C LEU A 105 -16.84 6.78 -8.32
N THR A 106 -17.04 5.60 -8.91
CA THR A 106 -18.02 5.40 -9.99
C THR A 106 -19.46 5.40 -9.46
N SER A 107 -19.64 5.07 -8.19
CA SER A 107 -20.92 5.15 -7.47
C SER A 107 -20.72 5.85 -6.12
N PRO A 108 -21.59 6.80 -5.74
CA PRO A 108 -21.48 7.47 -4.45
C PRO A 108 -21.70 6.48 -3.29
N ILE A 109 -20.88 6.58 -2.24
CA ILE A 109 -21.06 5.78 -1.01
C ILE A 109 -21.79 6.63 0.01
N GLN A 110 -22.94 6.14 0.48
CA GLN A 110 -23.68 6.77 1.57
C GLN A 110 -23.08 6.35 2.91
N THR A 111 -22.73 7.33 3.76
CA THR A 111 -22.28 7.09 5.13
C THR A 111 -23.03 7.97 6.12
N ASP A 112 -22.87 7.66 7.42
CA ASP A 112 -23.41 8.48 8.52
C ASP A 112 -22.84 9.92 8.53
N TYR A 113 -21.69 10.12 7.88
CA TYR A 113 -21.01 11.41 7.74
C TYR A 113 -21.27 12.10 6.39
N GLY A 114 -22.17 11.55 5.57
CA GLY A 114 -22.57 12.10 4.27
C GLY A 114 -22.22 11.20 3.08
N VAL A 115 -22.38 11.77 1.88
CA VAL A 115 -22.09 11.09 0.61
C VAL A 115 -20.61 11.22 0.30
N ILE A 116 -19.97 10.11 -0.09
CA ILE A 116 -18.60 10.09 -0.57
C ILE A 116 -18.64 9.90 -2.07
N ASN A 117 -18.05 10.84 -2.81
CA ASN A 117 -17.86 10.75 -4.26
C ASN A 117 -16.39 10.69 -4.66
N THR A 118 -15.48 11.19 -3.81
CA THR A 118 -14.03 11.16 -4.07
C THR A 118 -13.27 10.82 -2.81
N SER A 119 -12.34 9.87 -2.91
CA SER A 119 -11.35 9.57 -1.89
C SER A 119 -10.03 10.25 -2.23
N VAL A 120 -9.38 10.84 -1.23
CA VAL A 120 -8.10 11.53 -1.37
C VAL A 120 -7.10 10.88 -0.44
N ILE A 121 -6.03 10.33 -1.00
CA ILE A 121 -4.97 9.69 -0.23
C ILE A 121 -3.79 10.66 -0.17
N SER A 122 -3.34 11.01 1.03
CA SER A 122 -2.17 11.85 1.25
C SER A 122 -1.13 11.09 2.04
N PHE A 123 0.07 10.96 1.48
CA PHE A 123 1.27 10.55 2.22
C PHE A 123 1.91 11.79 2.86
N LEU A 124 2.16 11.71 4.16
CA LEU A 124 2.71 12.82 4.96
C LEU A 124 4.00 12.37 5.62
N LYS A 125 5.03 13.20 5.53
CA LYS A 125 6.31 13.02 6.20
C LYS A 125 6.22 13.41 7.66
N ILE A 126 6.97 12.71 8.50
CA ILE A 126 7.04 12.92 9.95
C ILE A 126 8.31 13.68 10.28
N ASP A 127 8.14 14.89 10.78
CA ASP A 127 9.20 15.69 11.39
C ASP A 127 9.10 15.60 12.91
N LYS A 128 10.08 14.98 13.56
CA LYS A 128 10.17 14.96 15.03
C LYS A 128 10.48 16.37 15.51
N GLY A 129 9.65 16.91 16.40
CA GLY A 129 9.98 18.16 17.08
C GLY A 129 11.25 17.99 17.90
N SER A 130 12.07 19.05 18.00
CA SER A 130 13.17 19.10 18.97
C SER A 130 12.58 18.86 20.35
N ALA A 131 13.02 17.81 21.06
CA ALA A 131 12.74 17.69 22.49
C ALA A 131 13.19 19.01 23.15
N GLN A 132 12.29 19.73 23.82
CA GLN A 132 12.65 20.93 24.58
C GLN A 132 13.52 20.51 25.78
N GLY A 133 14.82 20.34 25.52
CA GLY A 133 15.88 20.32 26.52
C GLY A 133 16.29 21.76 26.82
N ALA A 134 16.25 22.11 28.10
CA ALA A 134 16.57 23.42 28.63
C ALA A 134 17.94 23.97 28.16
N GLY A 135 17.96 25.25 27.78
CA GLY A 135 19.09 26.18 27.89
C GLY A 135 20.38 25.83 27.13
N GLY A 136 20.57 26.44 25.95
CA GLY A 136 21.87 26.49 25.28
C GLY A 136 21.86 27.41 24.06
N THR A 137 22.82 28.34 24.01
CA THR A 137 22.99 29.44 23.04
C THR A 137 23.02 29.06 21.55
N PRO A 138 22.68 29.97 20.63
CA PRO A 138 22.60 29.69 19.20
C PRO A 138 23.97 29.79 18.52
N SER A 139 24.44 28.72 17.86
CA SER A 139 25.33 28.86 16.69
C SER A 139 25.50 27.59 15.88
N ALA A 140 25.44 27.79 14.56
CA ALA A 140 26.06 27.06 13.44
C ALA A 140 25.07 26.43 12.45
N ARG A 141 25.04 27.04 11.25
CA ARG A 141 24.49 26.50 9.99
C ARG A 141 24.87 25.02 9.83
N VAL A 142 23.88 24.14 9.80
CA VAL A 142 24.05 22.74 9.38
C VAL A 142 23.87 22.68 7.86
N LEU A 143 24.89 22.22 7.16
CA LEU A 143 24.87 21.90 5.73
C LEU A 143 23.90 20.73 5.47
N PRO A 144 23.27 20.62 4.28
CA PRO A 144 22.31 19.56 3.99
C PRO A 144 23.06 18.24 3.80
N GLY A 145 23.14 17.44 4.85
CA GLY A 145 23.49 16.03 4.76
C GLY A 145 22.26 15.22 4.37
N LYS A 146 22.37 14.41 3.30
CA LYS A 146 21.46 13.30 3.00
C LYS A 146 21.51 12.28 4.14
N GLY A 147 20.77 12.54 5.20
CA GLY A 147 20.46 11.56 6.23
C GLY A 147 19.01 11.18 6.07
N HIS A 148 18.73 9.96 5.58
CA HIS A 148 17.47 9.32 5.94
C HIS A 148 17.42 9.31 7.47
N GLY A 149 16.43 9.98 8.04
CA GLY A 149 16.28 10.08 9.48
C GLY A 149 16.18 8.66 10.03
N SER A 150 17.20 8.23 10.77
CA SER A 150 17.22 6.98 11.53
C SER A 150 16.04 7.01 12.52
N ASN A 151 14.87 6.58 12.06
CA ASN A 151 13.65 6.52 12.85
C ASN A 151 13.58 5.18 13.60
N ASN A 152 14.53 4.99 14.51
CA ASN A 152 14.64 3.78 15.35
C ASN A 152 13.55 3.65 16.44
N ASP A 153 12.55 4.54 16.47
CA ASP A 153 11.44 4.42 17.40
C ASP A 153 10.28 3.66 16.75
N LYS A 154 10.30 2.33 16.91
CA LYS A 154 9.29 1.41 16.38
C LYS A 154 7.86 1.73 16.88
N SER A 155 7.72 2.52 17.95
CA SER A 155 6.41 2.87 18.53
C SER A 155 5.78 4.13 17.94
N LEU A 156 6.54 4.93 17.18
CA LEU A 156 6.10 6.25 16.73
C LEU A 156 4.96 6.19 15.71
N ILE A 157 5.11 5.39 14.66
CA ILE A 157 4.09 5.22 13.62
C ILE A 157 2.78 4.70 14.24
N PRO A 158 2.78 3.60 15.04
CA PRO A 158 1.58 3.18 15.76
C PRO A 158 0.98 4.29 16.62
N THR A 159 1.79 5.04 17.37
CA THR A 159 1.30 6.12 18.24
C THR A 159 0.57 7.20 17.45
N ILE A 160 1.12 7.66 16.33
CA ILE A 160 0.49 8.68 15.49
C ILE A 160 -0.81 8.15 14.89
N VAL A 161 -0.76 6.95 14.28
CA VAL A 161 -1.91 6.34 13.60
C VAL A 161 -3.05 6.08 14.56
N THR A 162 -2.77 5.49 15.72
CA THR A 162 -3.78 5.25 16.76
C THR A 162 -4.36 6.56 17.27
N THR A 163 -3.52 7.56 17.55
CA THR A 163 -4.00 8.89 18.03
C THR A 163 -4.96 9.53 17.04
N LEU A 164 -4.65 9.48 15.74
CA LEU A 164 -5.52 10.06 14.70
C LEU A 164 -6.83 9.26 14.54
N ASN A 165 -6.75 7.93 14.55
CA ASN A 165 -7.93 7.07 14.40
C ASN A 165 -8.87 7.15 15.60
N ASP A 166 -8.35 7.19 16.83
CA ASP A 166 -9.14 7.38 18.06
C ASP A 166 -9.78 8.78 18.11
N GLY A 167 -9.17 9.75 17.43
CA GLY A 167 -9.59 11.15 17.39
C GLY A 167 -10.49 11.55 16.22
N LEU A 168 -10.88 10.61 15.35
CA LEU A 168 -11.56 10.94 14.08
C LEU A 168 -12.83 11.75 14.27
N ASP A 169 -13.66 11.41 15.26
CA ASP A 169 -14.90 12.15 15.51
C ASP A 169 -14.64 13.63 15.86
N ASP A 170 -13.59 13.92 16.62
CA ASP A 170 -13.25 15.28 17.03
C ASP A 170 -12.54 16.06 15.92
N LEU A 171 -11.71 15.38 15.12
CA LEU A 171 -11.13 15.93 13.90
C LEU A 171 -12.21 16.28 12.88
N ASN A 172 -13.16 15.37 12.67
CA ASN A 172 -14.23 15.53 11.67
C ASN A 172 -15.25 16.60 12.05
N LYS A 173 -15.54 16.82 13.34
CA LYS A 173 -16.36 17.97 13.79
C LYS A 173 -15.76 19.33 13.43
N LYS A 174 -14.43 19.42 13.31
CA LYS A 174 -13.68 20.66 13.05
C LYS A 174 -13.21 20.80 11.61
N SER A 175 -13.35 19.74 10.81
CA SER A 175 -12.83 19.67 9.45
C SER A 175 -13.88 20.05 8.42
N MET A 176 -13.43 20.70 7.34
CA MET A 176 -14.25 20.93 6.14
C MET A 176 -14.44 19.67 5.28
N VAL A 177 -13.55 18.68 5.43
CA VAL A 177 -13.51 17.43 4.65
C VAL A 177 -13.22 16.28 5.61
N PRO A 178 -14.15 15.31 5.75
CA PRO A 178 -13.95 14.19 6.67
C PRO A 178 -12.67 13.41 6.40
N ILE A 179 -11.92 13.15 7.46
CA ILE A 179 -10.86 12.15 7.51
C ILE A 179 -11.53 10.80 7.74
N ALA A 180 -11.22 9.84 6.87
CA ALA A 180 -11.72 8.48 6.96
C ALA A 180 -10.89 7.64 7.93
N LEU A 181 -9.57 7.71 7.79
CA LEU A 181 -8.60 6.96 8.58
C LEU A 181 -7.19 7.52 8.42
N SER A 182 -6.32 7.13 9.34
CA SER A 182 -4.87 7.13 9.15
C SER A 182 -4.34 5.70 9.19
N ALA A 183 -3.24 5.46 8.49
CA ALA A 183 -2.52 4.19 8.51
C ALA A 183 -1.01 4.45 8.34
N PRO A 184 -0.15 3.46 8.62
CA PRO A 184 1.23 3.46 8.12
C PRO A 184 1.29 3.75 6.60
N ALA A 185 2.45 4.14 6.08
CA ALA A 185 2.63 4.24 4.63
C ALA A 185 2.80 2.82 4.02
N TRP A 186 1.68 2.09 3.87
CA TRP A 186 1.64 0.73 3.29
C TRP A 186 1.94 0.70 1.79
N LEU A 187 1.75 1.85 1.13
CA LEU A 187 1.92 2.03 -0.30
C LEU A 187 3.17 2.88 -0.49
N CYS A 188 4.05 2.49 -1.43
CA CYS A 188 5.27 3.23 -1.74
C CYS A 188 4.92 4.71 -1.97
N GLY A 189 5.23 5.56 -0.98
CA GLY A 189 4.74 6.93 -0.86
C GLY A 189 5.30 7.88 -1.91
N GLY A 190 4.99 7.62 -3.18
CA GLY A 190 5.50 8.37 -4.32
C GLY A 190 6.06 7.51 -5.45
N THR A 191 5.62 6.28 -5.69
CA THR A 191 5.85 5.64 -7.00
C THR A 191 4.52 5.27 -7.63
N PRO A 192 4.22 5.70 -8.89
CA PRO A 192 3.02 5.26 -9.60
C PRO A 192 3.07 3.75 -9.94
N ILE A 193 4.23 3.13 -9.71
CA ILE A 193 4.53 1.72 -9.94
C ILE A 193 4.69 1.05 -8.58
N GLY A 194 3.81 0.11 -8.25
CA GLY A 194 4.06 -0.82 -7.15
C GLY A 194 5.12 -1.83 -7.58
N GLN A 195 6.16 -2.03 -6.78
CA GLN A 195 7.16 -3.07 -7.02
C GLN A 195 7.03 -4.14 -5.93
N GLY A 196 6.66 -5.35 -6.34
CA GLY A 196 6.70 -6.53 -5.48
C GLY A 196 8.12 -6.98 -5.11
N CYS A 197 8.22 -7.74 -4.03
CA CYS A 197 9.35 -8.58 -3.63
C CYS A 197 9.14 -9.98 -4.30
N PRO A 198 10.16 -10.84 -4.47
CA PRO A 198 11.11 -11.17 -3.42
C PRO A 198 12.50 -10.61 -3.66
N LEU A 199 13.20 -10.34 -2.55
CA LEU A 199 14.61 -9.96 -2.52
C LEU A 199 15.52 -11.12 -2.95
N THR A 200 15.02 -12.36 -2.86
CA THR A 200 15.72 -13.60 -3.20
C THR A 200 14.81 -14.52 -4.00
N PRO A 201 15.33 -15.28 -4.98
CA PRO A 201 14.55 -16.30 -5.67
C PRO A 201 13.89 -17.27 -4.68
N PRO A 202 12.68 -17.80 -4.96
CA PRO A 202 12.08 -18.84 -4.13
C PRO A 202 13.04 -20.03 -4.05
N MET A 203 13.34 -20.44 -2.82
CA MET A 203 14.18 -21.60 -2.56
C MET A 203 13.29 -22.81 -2.22
N PRO A 204 13.50 -23.97 -2.86
CA PRO A 204 12.80 -25.18 -2.48
C PRO A 204 13.21 -25.57 -1.05
N VAL A 205 12.22 -25.99 -0.27
CA VAL A 205 12.42 -26.68 1.01
C VAL A 205 12.95 -28.08 0.76
N GLU A 206 13.90 -28.55 1.58
CA GLU A 206 14.56 -29.85 1.37
C GLU A 206 13.62 -31.03 1.66
N ASP A 207 12.62 -30.83 2.51
CA ASP A 207 11.69 -31.88 2.91
C ASP A 207 10.59 -32.07 1.86
N SER A 208 10.30 -33.32 1.50
CA SER A 208 9.10 -33.64 0.73
C SER A 208 7.92 -33.81 1.69
N CYS A 209 6.95 -32.88 1.64
CA CYS A 209 5.68 -33.03 2.33
C CYS A 209 4.52 -33.01 1.33
N SER A 210 3.60 -33.98 1.44
CA SER A 210 2.37 -34.03 0.64
C SER A 210 1.34 -32.99 1.08
N ASN A 211 1.46 -32.45 2.30
CA ASN A 211 0.58 -31.40 2.81
C ASN A 211 1.35 -30.42 3.70
N TRP A 212 1.76 -29.29 3.12
CA TRP A 212 2.42 -28.22 3.85
C TRP A 212 1.39 -27.41 4.66
N HIS A 213 1.62 -27.32 5.97
CA HIS A 213 0.83 -26.47 6.87
C HIS A 213 1.66 -25.29 7.35
N ILE A 214 1.02 -24.13 7.39
CA ILE A 214 1.59 -22.86 7.78
C ILE A 214 1.10 -22.56 9.19
N THR A 215 2.06 -22.41 10.10
CA THR A 215 1.79 -22.13 11.51
C THR A 215 2.28 -20.73 11.89
N LEU A 216 1.51 -20.04 12.72
CA LEU A 216 1.89 -18.77 13.33
C LEU A 216 2.20 -19.01 14.83
N PRO A 217 3.46 -19.34 15.19
CA PRO A 217 3.78 -19.86 16.53
C PRO A 217 3.55 -18.86 17.67
N ASP A 218 3.62 -17.56 17.38
CA ASP A 218 3.51 -16.48 18.38
C ASP A 218 2.09 -15.90 18.49
N LEU A 219 1.08 -16.54 17.90
CA LEU A 219 -0.31 -16.09 17.95
C LEU A 219 -0.99 -16.49 19.27
N ASP A 220 -1.88 -15.66 19.80
CA ASP A 220 -2.65 -15.99 21.00
C ASP A 220 -3.48 -17.30 20.81
N PRO A 221 -3.58 -18.20 21.80
CA PRO A 221 -4.28 -19.48 21.64
C PRO A 221 -5.75 -19.35 21.21
N GLN A 222 -6.44 -18.28 21.61
CA GLN A 222 -7.80 -18.02 21.16
C GLN A 222 -7.81 -17.73 19.66
N LEU A 223 -6.89 -16.90 19.17
CA LEU A 223 -6.76 -16.59 17.74
C LEU A 223 -6.33 -17.84 16.93
N GLN A 224 -5.45 -18.68 17.48
CA GLN A 224 -5.04 -19.94 16.84
C GLN A 224 -6.22 -20.90 16.63
N SER A 225 -7.27 -20.80 17.45
CA SER A 225 -8.45 -21.66 17.34
C SER A 225 -9.49 -21.19 16.31
N LEU A 226 -9.34 -19.98 15.76
CA LEU A 226 -10.28 -19.42 14.80
C LEU A 226 -9.99 -19.93 13.39
N MET A 227 -11.06 -20.26 12.65
CA MET A 227 -10.95 -20.79 11.28
C MET A 227 -11.30 -19.75 10.19
N GLY A 228 -11.57 -18.50 10.58
CA GLY A 228 -11.95 -17.44 9.64
C GLY A 228 -13.45 -17.35 9.32
N ASP A 229 -14.31 -17.99 10.12
CA ASP A 229 -15.76 -17.91 9.92
C ASP A 229 -16.27 -16.47 9.88
N GLY A 230 -17.03 -16.14 8.83
CA GLY A 230 -17.59 -14.80 8.62
C GLY A 230 -16.58 -13.74 8.16
N VAL A 231 -15.32 -14.12 7.91
CA VAL A 231 -14.29 -13.22 7.39
C VAL A 231 -14.22 -13.34 5.87
N THR A 232 -14.17 -12.18 5.18
CA THR A 232 -13.82 -12.12 3.76
C THR A 232 -12.44 -11.51 3.60
N VAL A 233 -11.58 -12.16 2.81
CA VAL A 233 -10.22 -11.73 2.51
C VAL A 233 -10.10 -11.45 1.02
N PHE A 234 -9.73 -10.22 0.69
CA PHE A 234 -9.41 -9.81 -0.67
C PHE A 234 -7.89 -9.87 -0.89
N ILE A 235 -7.46 -10.59 -1.91
CA ILE A 235 -6.05 -10.68 -2.31
C ILE A 235 -5.86 -9.90 -3.61
N LEU A 236 -5.18 -8.77 -3.51
CA LEU A 236 -4.93 -7.86 -4.63
C LEU A 236 -3.50 -8.07 -5.14
N ASP A 237 -3.30 -8.95 -6.12
CA ASP A 237 -1.97 -9.40 -6.52
C ASP A 237 -1.90 -9.87 -7.99
N ALA A 238 -0.80 -10.49 -8.39
CA ALA A 238 -0.63 -11.24 -9.63
C ALA A 238 -1.12 -12.68 -9.45
N PHE A 239 -1.90 -13.22 -10.38
CA PHE A 239 -2.22 -14.64 -10.42
C PHE A 239 -2.53 -15.09 -11.85
N PRO A 240 -2.37 -16.39 -12.18
CA PRO A 240 -2.51 -16.85 -13.56
C PRO A 240 -3.98 -16.82 -14.00
N GLU A 241 -4.20 -16.90 -15.31
CA GLU A 241 -5.54 -17.09 -15.87
C GLU A 241 -6.21 -18.36 -15.32
N ARG A 242 -7.53 -18.33 -15.14
CA ARG A 242 -8.30 -19.40 -14.47
C ARG A 242 -8.03 -20.79 -15.04
N GLY A 243 -7.89 -20.87 -16.37
CA GLY A 243 -7.61 -22.12 -17.07
C GLY A 243 -6.20 -22.68 -16.81
N VAL A 244 -5.22 -21.82 -16.51
CA VAL A 244 -3.86 -22.25 -16.12
C VAL A 244 -3.92 -22.86 -14.72
N ILE A 245 -4.57 -22.19 -13.76
CA ILE A 245 -4.76 -22.68 -12.39
C ILE A 245 -5.46 -24.04 -12.39
N SER A 246 -6.56 -24.16 -13.14
CA SER A 246 -7.35 -25.39 -13.21
C SER A 246 -6.56 -26.57 -13.80
N ARG A 247 -5.71 -26.31 -14.80
CA ARG A 247 -4.84 -27.34 -15.36
C ARG A 247 -3.75 -27.74 -14.37
N ALA A 248 -3.09 -26.76 -13.75
CA ALA A 248 -2.05 -27.03 -12.75
C ALA A 248 -2.58 -27.84 -11.56
N ALA A 249 -3.76 -27.50 -11.04
CA ALA A 249 -4.41 -28.25 -9.96
C ALA A 249 -4.71 -29.70 -10.37
N ARG A 250 -5.28 -29.90 -11.57
CA ARG A 250 -5.56 -31.24 -12.09
C ARG A 250 -4.30 -32.06 -12.32
N ASP A 251 -3.26 -31.45 -12.88
CA ASP A 251 -2.02 -32.13 -13.25
C ASP A 251 -1.18 -32.47 -12.00
N ALA A 252 -1.30 -31.66 -10.93
CA ALA A 252 -0.71 -31.96 -9.62
C ALA A 252 -1.47 -33.06 -8.85
N GLY A 253 -2.78 -33.20 -9.06
CA GLY A 253 -3.59 -34.20 -8.38
C GLY A 253 -3.47 -34.14 -6.86
N ASP A 254 -3.33 -35.30 -6.22
CA ASP A 254 -3.23 -35.41 -4.76
C ASP A 254 -1.86 -34.95 -4.20
N ASP A 255 -0.87 -34.68 -5.07
CA ASP A 255 0.46 -34.22 -4.65
C ASP A 255 0.46 -32.73 -4.23
N ASN A 256 -0.59 -31.97 -4.58
CA ASN A 256 -0.78 -30.59 -4.14
C ASN A 256 -2.24 -30.30 -3.79
N TRP A 257 -2.67 -30.85 -2.65
CA TRP A 257 -4.03 -30.65 -2.14
C TRP A 257 -4.38 -29.18 -1.95
N LEU A 258 -3.45 -28.35 -1.47
CA LEU A 258 -3.70 -26.93 -1.23
C LEU A 258 -4.04 -26.18 -2.53
N LEU A 259 -3.33 -26.47 -3.63
CA LEU A 259 -3.66 -25.92 -4.93
C LEU A 259 -5.04 -26.38 -5.42
N SER A 260 -5.41 -27.64 -5.20
CA SER A 260 -6.75 -28.13 -5.54
C SER A 260 -7.84 -27.42 -4.73
N ASN A 261 -7.63 -27.26 -3.41
CA ASN A 261 -8.56 -26.59 -2.53
C ASN A 261 -8.73 -25.11 -2.89
N VAL A 262 -7.62 -24.40 -3.12
CA VAL A 262 -7.66 -23.00 -3.59
C VAL A 262 -8.40 -22.91 -4.92
N ASN A 263 -8.11 -23.81 -5.85
CA ASN A 263 -8.76 -23.86 -7.14
C ASN A 263 -10.29 -24.07 -7.06
N GLU A 264 -10.79 -24.75 -6.03
CA GLU A 264 -12.22 -25.03 -5.84
C GLU A 264 -12.96 -23.97 -5.03
N THR A 265 -12.28 -23.31 -4.09
CA THR A 265 -12.91 -22.51 -3.04
C THR A 265 -12.62 -21.01 -3.11
N VAL A 266 -11.65 -20.60 -3.94
CA VAL A 266 -11.28 -19.18 -4.09
C VAL A 266 -11.91 -18.61 -5.35
N SER A 267 -12.46 -17.40 -5.24
CA SER A 267 -12.97 -16.66 -6.40
C SER A 267 -11.84 -15.88 -7.07
N PHE A 268 -11.83 -15.83 -8.40
CA PHE A 268 -10.81 -15.13 -9.18
C PHE A 268 -11.45 -14.09 -10.09
N ASP A 269 -11.09 -12.83 -9.90
CA ASP A 269 -11.53 -11.69 -10.71
C ASP A 269 -10.39 -11.13 -11.55
N TYR A 270 -10.67 -10.95 -12.84
CA TYR A 270 -9.75 -10.43 -13.86
C TYR A 270 -10.27 -9.12 -14.48
N SER A 271 -11.31 -8.51 -13.89
CA SER A 271 -11.95 -7.28 -14.38
C SER A 271 -10.99 -6.10 -14.49
N MET A 272 -10.00 -6.03 -13.59
CA MET A 272 -9.01 -4.96 -13.51
C MET A 272 -7.77 -5.22 -14.37
N MET A 273 -7.40 -6.48 -14.56
CA MET A 273 -6.25 -6.89 -15.37
C MET A 273 -6.40 -8.32 -15.90
N SER A 274 -6.16 -8.49 -17.21
CA SER A 274 -6.01 -9.80 -17.85
C SER A 274 -4.60 -9.95 -18.43
N GLY A 275 -4.16 -11.18 -18.70
CA GLY A 275 -2.82 -11.47 -19.24
C GLY A 275 -2.52 -10.81 -20.60
N VAL A 276 -3.53 -10.35 -21.34
CA VAL A 276 -3.32 -9.59 -22.59
C VAL A 276 -2.89 -8.15 -22.34
N GLN A 277 -3.36 -7.55 -21.23
CA GLN A 277 -3.01 -6.18 -20.84
C GLN A 277 -1.55 -6.09 -20.37
N GLU A 278 -1.08 -7.13 -19.70
CA GLU A 278 0.29 -7.31 -19.24
C GLU A 278 1.36 -7.22 -20.34
N ILE A 279 1.13 -7.84 -21.50
CA ILE A 279 2.07 -7.80 -22.64
C ILE A 279 2.30 -6.35 -23.11
N ARG A 280 1.27 -5.50 -23.03
CA ARG A 280 1.39 -4.07 -23.39
C ARG A 280 2.11 -3.27 -22.31
N ASP A 281 1.81 -3.54 -21.05
CA ASP A 281 2.40 -2.83 -19.91
C ASP A 281 3.92 -3.13 -19.82
N MET A 282 4.36 -4.38 -20.03
CA MET A 282 5.78 -4.79 -20.05
C MET A 282 6.60 -4.16 -21.17
N VAL A 283 6.02 -3.98 -22.36
CA VAL A 283 6.72 -3.38 -23.52
C VAL A 283 6.90 -1.86 -23.35
N SER A 284 6.03 -1.21 -22.58
CA SER A 284 5.97 0.25 -22.44
C SER A 284 6.80 0.83 -21.28
N THR A 285 7.04 0.07 -20.21
CA THR A 285 7.64 0.61 -18.98
C THR A 285 9.17 0.56 -18.95
N GLY A 286 9.83 -0.18 -19.84
CA GLY A 286 11.28 -0.21 -20.02
C GLY A 286 12.11 -0.73 -18.83
N ASN A 287 11.53 -0.79 -17.62
CA ASN A 287 12.10 -1.32 -16.40
C ASN A 287 10.97 -1.44 -15.36
N ALA A 288 10.54 -2.65 -15.06
CA ALA A 288 9.87 -2.94 -13.80
C ALA A 288 10.12 -4.40 -13.42
N SER A 289 11.39 -4.77 -13.36
CA SER A 289 11.82 -6.05 -12.82
C SER A 289 11.73 -6.02 -11.31
N VAL A 290 10.95 -6.92 -10.73
CA VAL A 290 11.00 -7.21 -9.29
C VAL A 290 12.08 -8.27 -9.05
N GLY A 291 13.00 -7.98 -8.12
CA GLY A 291 14.03 -8.92 -7.71
C GLY A 291 15.46 -8.44 -7.92
N LYS A 292 16.35 -8.98 -7.08
CA LYS A 292 17.80 -8.86 -7.21
C LYS A 292 18.40 -10.25 -7.37
N ASP A 293 19.40 -10.38 -8.21
CA ASP A 293 20.19 -11.60 -8.26
C ASP A 293 21.09 -11.74 -7.01
N VAL A 294 21.84 -12.84 -6.93
CA VAL A 294 22.79 -13.09 -5.83
C VAL A 294 23.92 -12.06 -5.72
N TYR A 295 24.07 -11.19 -6.73
CA TYR A 295 25.04 -10.09 -6.78
C TYR A 295 24.39 -8.71 -6.49
N GLY A 296 23.08 -8.66 -6.29
CA GLY A 296 22.34 -7.43 -6.00
C GLY A 296 21.85 -6.66 -7.23
N GLU A 297 22.05 -7.19 -8.44
CA GLU A 297 21.64 -6.56 -9.69
C GLU A 297 20.15 -6.81 -9.96
N HIS A 298 19.43 -5.80 -10.49
CA HIS A 298 18.01 -5.96 -10.80
C HIS A 298 17.79 -7.01 -11.88
N TYR A 299 16.93 -7.98 -11.60
CA TYR A 299 16.64 -9.10 -12.49
C TYR A 299 15.13 -9.32 -12.59
N PRO A 300 14.54 -9.46 -13.79
CA PRO A 300 13.11 -9.74 -13.93
C PRO A 300 12.79 -11.15 -13.48
N ILE A 301 12.13 -11.30 -12.33
CA ILE A 301 11.60 -12.58 -11.88
C ILE A 301 10.10 -12.63 -12.20
N LEU A 302 9.71 -13.56 -13.06
CA LEU A 302 8.30 -13.86 -13.30
C LEU A 302 7.74 -14.63 -12.11
N MET A 303 6.68 -14.08 -11.53
CA MET A 303 5.89 -14.66 -10.45
C MET A 303 4.40 -14.54 -10.77
N PRO A 304 3.96 -15.16 -11.89
CA PRO A 304 2.55 -15.15 -12.28
C PRO A 304 1.64 -15.76 -11.23
N ASP A 305 2.16 -16.51 -10.26
CA ASP A 305 1.46 -17.25 -9.23
C ASP A 305 1.59 -16.65 -7.81
N HIS A 306 2.15 -15.44 -7.67
CA HIS A 306 2.41 -14.82 -6.36
C HIS A 306 1.16 -14.72 -5.48
N GLY A 307 0.07 -14.15 -6.01
CA GLY A 307 -1.23 -14.07 -5.35
C GLY A 307 -1.89 -15.42 -5.12
N LEU A 308 -1.63 -16.40 -6.00
CA LEU A 308 -2.13 -17.78 -5.82
C LEU A 308 -1.43 -18.46 -4.63
N PHE A 309 -0.13 -18.23 -4.47
CA PHE A 309 0.63 -18.68 -3.31
C PHE A 309 0.09 -18.06 -2.02
N ILE A 310 -0.16 -16.74 -2.00
CA ILE A 310 -0.76 -16.04 -0.85
C ILE A 310 -2.17 -16.59 -0.54
N ALA A 311 -2.97 -16.89 -1.56
CA ALA A 311 -4.29 -17.50 -1.37
C ALA A 311 -4.20 -18.87 -0.69
N GLY A 312 -3.16 -19.65 -1.03
CA GLY A 312 -2.82 -20.89 -0.32
C GLY A 312 -2.52 -20.66 1.15
N ILE A 313 -1.69 -19.65 1.47
CA ILE A 313 -1.38 -19.29 2.86
C ILE A 313 -2.65 -18.98 3.66
N VAL A 314 -3.49 -18.09 3.12
CA VAL A 314 -4.73 -17.68 3.79
C VAL A 314 -5.67 -18.86 3.94
N ARG A 315 -5.84 -19.69 2.90
CA ARG A 315 -6.74 -20.85 2.93
C ARG A 315 -6.28 -21.91 3.94
N ASP A 316 -4.97 -22.11 4.11
CA ASP A 316 -4.46 -23.06 5.10
C ASP A 316 -4.65 -22.55 6.54
N ILE A 317 -4.37 -21.27 6.80
CA ILE A 317 -4.51 -20.66 8.13
C ILE A 317 -5.99 -20.46 8.53
N ALA A 318 -6.83 -20.02 7.58
CA ALA A 318 -8.23 -19.65 7.79
C ALA A 318 -9.15 -20.40 6.81
N PRO A 319 -9.36 -21.72 7.03
CA PRO A 319 -10.02 -22.59 6.06
C PRO A 319 -11.49 -22.23 5.78
N ASN A 320 -12.15 -21.49 6.67
CA ASN A 320 -13.54 -21.08 6.53
C ASN A 320 -13.71 -19.64 6.03
N ALA A 321 -12.62 -18.90 5.78
CA ALA A 321 -12.69 -17.56 5.21
C ALA A 321 -13.21 -17.59 3.76
N ASN A 322 -14.01 -16.59 3.38
CA ASN A 322 -14.29 -16.32 1.98
C ASN A 322 -13.08 -15.61 1.38
N ILE A 323 -12.50 -16.12 0.29
CA ILE A 323 -11.29 -15.56 -0.31
C ILE A 323 -11.59 -15.16 -1.75
N GLU A 324 -11.27 -13.92 -2.09
CA GLU A 324 -11.46 -13.34 -3.41
C GLU A 324 -10.14 -12.75 -3.90
N CYS A 325 -9.57 -13.35 -4.94
CA CYS A 325 -8.38 -12.85 -5.62
C CYS A 325 -8.80 -11.91 -6.74
N ILE A 326 -8.27 -10.68 -6.76
CA ILE A 326 -8.51 -9.69 -7.81
C ILE A 326 -7.17 -9.31 -8.45
N ARG A 327 -7.04 -9.52 -9.77
CA ARG A 327 -5.75 -9.34 -10.45
C ARG A 327 -5.50 -7.87 -10.67
N VAL A 328 -4.52 -7.31 -9.96
CA VAL A 328 -4.15 -5.88 -10.09
C VAL A 328 -2.66 -5.70 -10.44
N LEU A 329 -1.87 -6.77 -10.37
CA LEU A 329 -0.46 -6.81 -10.76
C LEU A 329 -0.25 -7.74 -11.96
N ASN A 330 0.75 -7.42 -12.79
CA ASN A 330 1.23 -8.30 -13.86
C ASN A 330 2.12 -9.43 -13.30
N ASP A 331 2.64 -10.32 -14.15
CA ASP A 331 3.48 -11.46 -13.75
C ASP A 331 4.85 -11.05 -13.23
N LEU A 332 5.22 -9.76 -13.29
CA LEU A 332 6.36 -9.19 -12.58
C LEU A 332 5.94 -8.58 -11.24
N CYS A 333 4.75 -8.89 -10.71
CA CYS A 333 4.18 -8.27 -9.51
C CYS A 333 4.21 -6.73 -9.54
N VAL A 334 4.02 -6.16 -10.73
CA VAL A 334 3.99 -4.72 -10.96
C VAL A 334 2.59 -4.29 -11.35
N GLY A 335 2.12 -3.24 -10.71
CA GLY A 335 0.80 -2.67 -10.97
C GLY A 335 0.78 -1.15 -10.85
N ASP A 336 -0.38 -0.59 -11.18
CA ASP A 336 -0.68 0.84 -11.07
C ASP A 336 -1.56 1.05 -9.84
N MET A 337 -1.24 2.09 -9.07
CA MET A 337 -2.01 2.52 -7.90
C MET A 337 -3.49 2.76 -8.21
N SER A 338 -3.80 3.23 -9.42
CA SER A 338 -5.20 3.42 -9.86
C SER A 338 -5.97 2.10 -9.87
N LYS A 339 -5.34 1.00 -10.29
CA LYS A 339 -5.96 -0.33 -10.33
C LYS A 339 -6.09 -0.91 -8.92
N LEU A 340 -5.05 -0.78 -8.11
CA LEU A 340 -5.05 -1.28 -6.73
C LEU A 340 -6.12 -0.58 -5.88
N VAL A 341 -6.23 0.75 -5.98
CA VAL A 341 -7.28 1.49 -5.29
C VAL A 341 -8.65 1.19 -5.89
N GLY A 342 -8.78 1.13 -7.22
CA GLY A 342 -10.05 0.77 -7.86
C GLY A 342 -10.60 -0.61 -7.47
N ALA A 343 -9.76 -1.54 -7.01
CA ALA A 343 -10.20 -2.84 -6.50
C ALA A 343 -10.69 -2.79 -5.03
N LEU A 344 -10.45 -1.69 -4.32
CA LEU A 344 -10.85 -1.49 -2.91
C LEU A 344 -12.19 -0.74 -2.77
N TRP A 345 -12.78 -0.24 -3.86
CA TRP A 345 -13.98 0.60 -3.87
C TRP A 345 -14.98 0.15 -4.94
#